data_AF-A0A3M0B5A6-F1
#
_entry.id   AF-A0A3M0B5A6-F1
#
_cell.length_a   1.000
_cell.length_b   1.000
_cell.length_c   1.000
_cell.angle_alpha   90.00
_cell.angle_beta   90.00
_cell.angle_gamma   90.00
#
_symmetry.space_group_name_H-M   'P 1'
#
loop_
_entity.id
_entity.type
_entity.pdbx_description
1 polymer ?
#
loop_
_entity_poly.entity_id
_entity_poly.type
_entity_poly.pdbx_seq_one_letter_code
_entity_poly.pdbx_strand_id
1 'polypeptide(L)'
;MKVSEYHKKGLNNFVETIPSGYKLVGEAKEGIHKVSCFIKEKDGKIEDAKFNSSKRCKKLMAIADLVCEKLKGQPVDKIIINDEEILESFKEEKEKEKMQNRLNIVKKAVGV
;
A
#
# COMPACT_ATOMS: atom_id res chain seq x y z
N MET A 1 -0.78 -16.68 0.64
CA MET A 1 -0.78 -16.76 -0.84
C MET A 1 0.52 -16.22 -1.40
N LYS A 2 0.85 -16.51 -2.66
CA LYS A 2 1.98 -15.88 -3.37
C LYS A 2 1.58 -14.52 -3.93
N VAL A 3 2.55 -13.61 -4.09
CA VAL A 3 2.36 -12.30 -4.75
C VAL A 3 1.86 -12.46 -6.17
N SER A 4 2.32 -13.50 -6.88
CA SER A 4 1.84 -13.80 -8.23
C SER A 4 0.33 -14.12 -8.28
N GLU A 5 -0.21 -14.75 -7.24
CA GLU A 5 -1.64 -15.07 -7.14
C GLU A 5 -2.46 -13.84 -6.74
N TYR A 6 -1.90 -12.99 -5.88
CA TYR A 6 -2.51 -11.69 -5.56
C TYR A 6 -2.69 -10.84 -6.82
N HIS A 7 -1.65 -10.74 -7.65
CA HIS A 7 -1.71 -9.99 -8.91
C HIS A 7 -2.74 -10.56 -9.91
N LYS A 8 -3.02 -11.87 -9.88
CA LYS A 8 -4.07 -12.47 -10.72
C LYS A 8 -5.47 -12.00 -10.34
N LYS A 9 -5.68 -11.57 -9.09
CA LYS A 9 -6.95 -11.00 -8.61
C LYS A 9 -7.14 -9.53 -9.00
N GLY A 10 -6.10 -8.89 -9.56
CA GLY A 10 -6.06 -7.46 -9.84
C GLY A 10 -5.54 -6.63 -8.67
N LEU A 11 -5.15 -5.40 -8.98
CA LEU A 11 -4.73 -4.39 -7.99
C LEU A 11 -5.81 -3.31 -7.95
N ASN A 12 -6.76 -3.43 -7.03
CA ASN A 12 -7.97 -2.61 -7.00
C ASN A 12 -7.71 -1.17 -6.55
N ASN A 13 -6.58 -0.93 -5.90
CA ASN A 13 -6.20 0.36 -5.34
C ASN A 13 -5.08 1.04 -6.15
N PHE A 14 -4.58 0.41 -7.22
CA PHE A 14 -3.59 1.01 -8.10
C PHE A 14 -4.23 2.04 -9.04
N VAL A 15 -3.58 3.20 -9.18
CA VAL A 15 -3.96 4.24 -10.13
C VAL A 15 -2.75 4.73 -10.92
N GLU A 16 -2.94 4.98 -12.23
CA GLU A 16 -1.90 5.60 -13.06
C GLU A 16 -1.84 7.11 -12.82
N THR A 17 -3.00 7.74 -12.68
CA THR A 17 -3.17 9.17 -12.39
C THR A 17 -3.98 9.36 -11.12
N ILE A 18 -3.65 10.39 -10.35
CA ILE A 18 -4.35 10.70 -9.09
C ILE A 18 -5.80 11.10 -9.41
N PRO A 19 -6.81 10.39 -8.88
CA PRO A 19 -8.21 10.75 -9.14
C PRO A 19 -8.60 12.05 -8.41
N SER A 20 -9.61 12.75 -8.94
CA SER A 20 -10.15 13.95 -8.29
C SER A 20 -10.71 13.64 -6.90
N GLY A 21 -10.50 14.56 -5.95
CA GLY A 21 -10.96 14.41 -4.56
C GLY A 21 -10.05 13.56 -3.66
N TYR A 22 -8.92 13.08 -4.17
CA TYR A 22 -7.90 12.41 -3.35
C TYR A 22 -6.80 13.39 -2.98
N LYS A 23 -6.32 13.29 -1.74
CA LYS A 23 -5.14 14.01 -1.25
C LYS A 23 -3.96 13.06 -1.09
N LEU A 24 -2.76 13.55 -1.36
CA LEU A 24 -1.52 12.82 -1.07
C LEU A 24 -1.37 12.67 0.44
N VAL A 25 -1.27 11.44 0.92
CA VAL A 25 -0.87 11.14 2.31
C VAL A 25 0.63 11.30 2.44
N GLY A 26 1.37 10.70 1.51
CA GLY A 26 2.81 10.75 1.50
C GLY A 26 3.40 9.92 0.37
N GLU A 27 4.72 10.04 0.24
CA GLU A 27 5.51 9.24 -0.68
C GLU A 27 6.79 8.75 -0.02
N ALA A 28 7.25 7.58 -0.44
CA ALA A 28 8.52 7.03 -0.01
C ALA A 28 9.33 6.57 -1.23
N LYS A 29 10.64 6.78 -1.17
CA LYS A 29 11.59 6.32 -2.17
C LYS A 29 12.79 5.64 -1.51
N GLU A 30 13.05 4.39 -1.88
CA GLU A 30 14.25 3.65 -1.50
C GLU A 30 14.88 3.01 -2.74
N GLY A 31 16.05 3.51 -3.12
CA GLY A 31 16.73 3.12 -4.36
C GLY A 31 15.84 3.32 -5.58
N ILE A 32 15.49 2.22 -6.25
CA ILE A 32 14.64 2.22 -7.45
C ILE A 32 13.14 2.15 -7.16
N HIS A 33 12.75 1.94 -5.89
CA HIS A 33 11.36 1.79 -5.49
C HIS A 33 10.82 3.13 -5.03
N LYS A 34 9.78 3.63 -5.70
CA LYS A 34 8.98 4.77 -5.26
C LYS A 34 7.52 4.36 -5.17
N VAL A 35 6.84 4.75 -4.11
CA VAL A 35 5.39 4.58 -3.93
C VAL A 35 4.81 5.88 -3.36
N SER A 36 3.64 6.27 -3.86
CA SER A 36 2.87 7.38 -3.31
C SER A 36 1.47 6.88 -2.96
N CYS A 37 0.97 7.28 -1.80
CA CYS A 37 -0.34 6.87 -1.29
C CYS A 37 -1.26 8.08 -1.22
N PHE A 38 -2.50 7.90 -1.66
CA PHE A 38 -3.52 8.93 -1.73
C PHE A 38 -4.77 8.46 -1.00
N ILE A 39 -5.44 9.36 -0.30
CA ILE A 39 -6.69 9.05 0.39
C ILE A 39 -7.79 10.02 0.00
N LYS A 40 -9.02 9.52 0.03
CA LYS A 40 -10.22 10.32 0.05
C LYS A 40 -10.75 10.34 1.48
N GLU A 41 -10.88 11.53 2.05
CA GLU A 41 -11.37 11.70 3.40
C GLU A 41 -12.87 12.01 3.42
N LYS A 42 -13.57 11.44 4.39
CA LYS A 42 -14.96 11.75 4.71
C LYS A 42 -15.16 11.65 6.22
N ASP A 43 -15.66 12.71 6.85
CA ASP A 43 -15.97 12.76 8.28
C ASP A 43 -14.79 12.32 9.18
N GLY A 44 -13.56 12.77 8.87
CA GLY A 44 -12.34 12.45 9.62
C GLY A 44 -11.82 11.02 9.41
N LYS A 45 -12.42 10.24 8.51
CA LYS A 45 -12.03 8.87 8.19
C LYS A 45 -11.59 8.75 6.74
N ILE A 46 -10.77 7.73 6.47
CA ILE A 46 -10.34 7.34 5.13
C ILE A 46 -11.51 6.60 4.47
N GLU A 47 -12.23 7.25 3.56
CA GLU A 47 -13.32 6.63 2.78
C GLU A 47 -12.74 5.67 1.73
N ASP A 48 -11.68 6.10 1.06
CA ASP A 48 -10.96 5.28 0.07
C ASP A 48 -9.47 5.60 0.08
N ALA A 49 -8.66 4.65 -0.36
CA ALA A 49 -7.21 4.80 -0.47
C ALA A 49 -6.71 4.20 -1.78
N LYS A 50 -5.82 4.93 -2.46
CA LYS A 50 -5.21 4.55 -3.73
C LYS A 50 -3.70 4.71 -3.63
N PHE A 51 -2.97 4.04 -4.51
CA PHE A 51 -1.53 4.21 -4.63
C PHE A 51 -1.08 4.27 -6.08
N ASN A 52 0.08 4.88 -6.29
CA ASN A 52 0.85 4.72 -7.52
C ASN A 52 2.28 4.27 -7.19
N SER A 53 3.02 3.82 -8.20
CA SER A 53 4.42 3.46 -8.05
C SER A 53 5.18 3.70 -9.35
N SER A 54 6.42 4.18 -9.25
CA SER A 54 7.24 4.51 -10.42
C SER A 54 7.75 3.29 -11.20
N LYS A 55 7.70 2.08 -10.61
CA LYS A 55 8.13 0.82 -11.25
C LYS A 55 7.23 -0.34 -10.84
N ARG A 56 6.99 -1.27 -11.78
CA ARG A 56 6.13 -2.47 -11.59
C ARG A 56 6.77 -3.56 -10.71
N CYS A 57 7.33 -3.21 -9.56
CA CYS A 57 7.81 -4.20 -8.60
C CYS A 57 6.59 -4.91 -7.98
N LYS A 58 6.32 -6.15 -8.43
CA LYS A 58 5.11 -6.89 -8.03
C LYS A 58 4.93 -6.99 -6.52
N LYS A 59 6.01 -7.22 -5.77
CA LYS A 59 5.98 -7.28 -4.30
C LYS A 59 5.55 -5.95 -3.68
N LEU A 60 6.17 -4.84 -4.11
CA LEU A 60 5.80 -3.51 -3.63
C LEU A 60 4.35 -3.17 -3.95
N MET A 61 3.92 -3.44 -5.18
CA MET A 61 2.55 -3.16 -5.61
C MET A 61 1.52 -3.99 -4.84
N ALA A 62 1.79 -5.28 -4.60
CA ALA A 62 0.87 -6.13 -3.84
C ALA A 62 0.74 -5.67 -2.38
N ILE A 63 1.85 -5.29 -1.74
CA ILE A 63 1.81 -4.75 -0.39
C ILE A 63 1.10 -3.40 -0.35
N ALA A 64 1.43 -2.49 -1.27
CA ALA A 64 0.79 -1.17 -1.32
C ALA A 64 -0.72 -1.27 -1.53
N ASP A 65 -1.16 -2.18 -2.40
CA ASP A 65 -2.58 -2.44 -2.66
C ASP A 65 -3.30 -2.95 -1.41
N LEU A 66 -2.73 -3.95 -0.72
CA LEU A 66 -3.30 -4.51 0.50
C LEU A 66 -3.30 -3.49 1.64
N VAL A 67 -2.22 -2.73 1.83
CA VAL A 67 -2.17 -1.67 2.83
C VAL A 67 -3.24 -0.63 2.56
N CYS A 68 -3.40 -0.16 1.32
CA CYS A 68 -4.48 0.76 0.96
C CYS A 68 -5.86 0.19 1.32
N GLU A 69 -6.08 -1.11 1.13
CA GLU A 69 -7.33 -1.74 1.56
C GLU A 69 -7.52 -1.66 3.08
N LYS A 70 -6.46 -1.88 3.86
CA LYS A 70 -6.49 -1.80 5.33
C LYS A 70 -6.63 -0.39 5.87
N LEU A 71 -6.26 0.63 5.11
CA LEU A 71 -6.44 2.04 5.49
C LEU A 71 -7.92 2.46 5.51
N LYS A 72 -8.76 1.84 4.66
CA LYS A 72 -10.17 2.24 4.53
C LYS A 72 -10.91 2.05 5.86
N GLY A 73 -11.65 3.07 6.26
CA GLY A 73 -12.39 3.12 7.52
C GLY A 73 -11.55 3.56 8.74
N GLN A 74 -10.23 3.68 8.62
CA GLN A 74 -9.39 4.19 9.71
C GLN A 74 -9.50 5.73 9.84
N PRO A 75 -9.26 6.29 11.05
CA PRO A 75 -9.09 7.73 11.24
C PRO A 75 -7.87 8.25 10.46
N VAL A 76 -7.99 9.42 9.84
CA VAL A 76 -6.91 10.03 9.03
C VAL A 76 -5.69 10.41 9.87
N ASP A 77 -5.91 10.76 11.13
CA ASP A 77 -4.91 11.21 12.12
C ASP A 77 -4.27 10.06 12.90
N LYS A 78 -4.75 8.83 12.75
CA LYS A 78 -4.26 7.67 13.49
C LYS A 78 -4.27 6.41 12.63
N ILE A 79 -3.33 6.34 11.70
CA ILE A 79 -3.11 5.15 10.86
C ILE A 79 -2.41 4.06 11.68
N ILE A 80 -2.96 2.86 11.64
CA ILE A 80 -2.41 1.66 12.27
C ILE A 80 -2.21 0.58 11.20
N ILE A 81 -1.00 0.04 11.13
CA ILE A 81 -0.65 -1.07 10.25
C ILE A 81 -0.13 -2.22 11.11
N ASN A 82 -0.76 -3.39 10.98
CA ASN A 82 -0.29 -4.62 11.59
C ASN A 82 0.64 -5.35 10.60
N ASP A 83 1.94 -5.33 10.87
CA ASP A 83 2.94 -5.91 9.99
C ASP A 83 2.74 -7.42 9.83
N GLU A 84 2.42 -8.14 10.91
CA GLU A 84 2.20 -9.58 10.88
C GLU A 84 1.01 -9.96 9.99
N GLU A 85 -0.09 -9.22 10.07
CA GLU A 85 -1.28 -9.45 9.25
C GLU A 85 -0.97 -9.28 7.75
N ILE A 86 -0.24 -8.22 7.40
CA ILE A 86 0.16 -7.93 6.01
C ILE A 86 1.08 -9.03 5.50
N LEU A 87 2.07 -9.45 6.27
CA LEU A 87 3.06 -10.44 5.85
C LEU A 87 2.48 -11.86 5.81
N GLU A 88 1.58 -12.21 6.73
CA GLU A 88 0.89 -13.50 6.75
C GLU A 88 0.00 -13.69 5.53
N SER A 89 -0.59 -12.60 5.00
CA SER A 89 -1.31 -12.61 3.72
C SER A 89 -0.44 -13.16 2.57
N PHE A 90 0.88 -12.95 2.64
CA PHE A 90 1.87 -13.40 1.66
C PHE A 90 2.79 -14.52 2.15
N LYS A 91 2.37 -15.32 3.14
CA LYS A 91 3.22 -16.35 3.79
C LYS A 91 3.88 -17.39 2.88
N GLU A 92 3.37 -17.56 1.66
CA GLU A 92 3.92 -18.51 0.68
C GLU A 92 5.07 -17.91 -0.16
N GLU A 93 5.33 -16.62 -0.03
CA GLU A 93 6.52 -15.99 -0.62
C GLU A 93 7.79 -16.45 0.14
N LYS A 94 8.75 -16.98 -0.63
CA LYS A 94 10.05 -17.40 -0.08
C LYS A 94 10.90 -16.21 0.39
N GLU A 95 10.80 -15.09 -0.31
CA GLU A 95 11.63 -13.90 -0.08
C GLU A 95 11.04 -12.99 1.01
N LYS A 96 10.91 -13.50 2.25
CA LYS A 96 10.26 -12.81 3.38
C LYS A 96 10.90 -11.45 3.70
N GLU A 97 12.23 -11.38 3.72
CA GLU A 97 12.96 -10.13 3.98
C GLU A 97 12.64 -9.03 2.96
N LYS A 98 12.47 -9.42 1.67
CA LYS A 98 12.08 -8.46 0.64
C LYS A 98 10.64 -7.98 0.85
N MET A 99 9.74 -8.85 1.29
CA MET A 99 8.38 -8.45 1.65
C MET A 99 8.37 -7.46 2.81
N GLN A 100 9.12 -7.73 3.89
CA GLN A 100 9.28 -6.80 5.01
C GLN A 100 9.84 -5.45 4.54
N ASN A 101 10.89 -5.46 3.72
CA ASN A 101 11.45 -4.21 3.22
C ASN A 101 10.42 -3.42 2.40
N ARG A 102 9.64 -4.08 1.53
CA ARG A 102 8.58 -3.40 0.76
C ARG A 102 7.46 -2.86 1.66
N LEU A 103 7.11 -3.56 2.73
CA LEU A 103 6.19 -3.05 3.74
C LEU A 103 6.73 -1.78 4.41
N ASN A 104 8.00 -1.78 4.82
CA ASN A 104 8.61 -0.60 5.44
C ASN A 104 8.59 0.63 4.52
N ILE A 105 8.80 0.44 3.21
CA ILE A 105 8.69 1.53 2.22
C ILE A 105 7.25 2.07 2.18
N VAL A 106 6.24 1.19 2.17
CA VAL A 106 4.84 1.60 2.12
C VAL A 106 4.42 2.30 3.42
N LYS A 107 4.86 1.80 4.59
CA LYS A 107 4.60 2.43 5.90
C LYS A 107 5.11 3.87 5.95
N LYS A 108 6.34 4.10 5.49
CA LYS A 108 6.90 5.46 5.33
C LYS A 108 6.02 6.36 4.45
N ALA A 109 5.48 5.83 3.35
CA ALA A 109 4.61 6.59 2.45
C ALA A 109 3.24 6.94 3.06
N VAL A 110 2.83 6.26 4.13
CA VAL A 110 1.59 6.56 4.86
C VAL A 110 1.84 7.18 6.24
N GLY A 111 3.09 7.54 6.55
CA GLY A 111 3.46 8.23 7.78
C GLY A 111 3.58 7.34 9.02
N VAL A 112 3.86 6.05 8.86
CA VAL A 112 4.04 5.05 9.94
C VAL A 112 5.43 4.43 9.92
#